data_AF-A0A9E3DGL3-F1
#
_entry.id   AF-A0A9E3DGL3-F1
#
_cell.length_a   1.000
_cell.length_b   1.000
_cell.length_c   1.000
_cell.angle_alpha   90.00
_cell.angle_beta   90.00
_cell.angle_gamma   90.00
#
_symmetry.space_group_name_H-M   'P 1'
#
loop_
_entity.id
_entity.type
_entity.pdbx_description
1 polymer ?
#
loop_
_entity_poly.entity_id
_entity_poly.type
_entity_poly.pdbx_seq_one_letter_code
_entity_poly.pdbx_strand_id
1 'polypeptide(L)'
;MKELYRRLTRDGVSCFYAPESIGWGANWVRALERAVDQCEFIVLVLSPDFCNSKWAEVERTSSIANDPAGLERKVLPLMLRDCVGLPDFPRFLRYVQTIDVSTGEKFEESYPRICRELGGTQREDAVPTDRTKLPPVGRLPERHRMPYRSLGDKFIGRVKVLWKLRDSLFRGDSTVVSREVVVAGTGGLGKTQLAIEYAHRFAPAYQGGVYWVDADRGLSTLIAQVGGAAGIELDQKSEEARQLEQLWRVLNRQPGAALLVLDNFPEDEELAPYLPVGGCVHTLITTRRKDLNYTAVRLDVMRREEGVRLLNSGARQFGEQEAAQLVECVGGLPLALELARGYLNYRRMLTIGELLEDVRAAGEMELLSEFAAEYRDHLPSRHQTDVVRTFQLSWDAAPEAGRAVLRAMGELAPAPVPRPLLRKVLDLPAGTGMRDELARALDELVRLSLVELDKDKNPVAHRLILGFARHRNAVDGASPFERCVAAILEGMERAS
;
A
#
# COMPACT_ATOMS: atom_id res chain seq x y z
N MET A 1 8.63 -19.12 -17.10
CA MET A 1 7.81 -20.36 -17.11
C MET A 1 6.68 -20.32 -16.09
N LYS A 2 6.95 -20.26 -14.78
CA LYS A 2 5.89 -20.22 -13.74
C LYS A 2 4.88 -19.07 -13.91
N GLU A 3 5.36 -17.88 -14.29
CA GLU A 3 4.50 -16.73 -14.57
C GLU A 3 3.57 -16.94 -15.76
N LEU A 4 4.08 -17.53 -16.85
CA LEU A 4 3.29 -17.86 -18.04
C LEU A 4 2.17 -18.86 -17.70
N TYR A 5 2.50 -19.93 -16.97
CA TYR A 5 1.52 -20.92 -16.51
C TYR A 5 0.38 -20.26 -15.72
N ARG A 6 0.72 -19.47 -14.69
CA ARG A 6 -0.29 -18.79 -13.85
C ARG A 6 -1.21 -17.88 -14.64
N ARG A 7 -0.66 -17.07 -15.54
CA ARG A 7 -1.47 -16.13 -16.32
C ARG A 7 -2.39 -16.85 -17.29
N LEU A 8 -1.90 -17.88 -17.99
CA LEU A 8 -2.72 -18.68 -18.88
C LEU A 8 -3.89 -19.33 -18.13
N THR A 9 -3.62 -19.95 -16.97
CA THR A 9 -4.67 -20.53 -16.12
C THR A 9 -5.67 -19.49 -15.62
N ARG A 10 -5.20 -18.30 -15.21
CA ARG A 10 -6.08 -17.17 -14.83
C ARG A 10 -6.99 -16.75 -15.99
N ASP A 11 -6.44 -16.70 -17.19
CA ASP A 11 -7.14 -16.25 -18.41
C ASP A 11 -7.94 -17.39 -19.08
N GLY A 12 -8.19 -18.48 -18.34
CA GLY A 12 -9.11 -19.55 -18.74
C GLY A 12 -8.49 -20.68 -19.54
N VAL A 13 -7.16 -20.71 -19.71
CA VAL A 13 -6.47 -21.80 -20.41
C VAL A 13 -6.19 -22.95 -19.46
N SER A 14 -6.66 -24.15 -19.82
CA SER A 14 -6.29 -25.38 -19.11
C SER A 14 -4.83 -25.72 -19.45
N CYS A 15 -3.94 -25.70 -18.45
CA CYS A 15 -2.51 -25.93 -18.65
C CYS A 15 -2.00 -27.12 -17.85
N PHE A 16 -1.23 -28.00 -18.50
CA PHE A 16 -0.41 -28.99 -17.83
C PHE A 16 1.01 -28.44 -17.64
N TYR A 17 1.43 -28.23 -16.39
CA TYR A 17 2.79 -27.82 -16.05
C TYR A 17 3.36 -28.77 -15.01
N ALA A 18 4.30 -29.61 -15.45
CA ALA A 18 4.67 -30.82 -14.73
C ALA A 18 5.05 -30.65 -13.23
N PRO A 19 5.75 -29.57 -12.80
CA PRO A 19 6.01 -29.31 -11.37
C PRO A 19 4.76 -29.05 -10.52
N GLU A 20 3.66 -28.60 -11.14
CA GLU A 20 2.40 -28.27 -10.45
C GLU A 20 1.29 -29.30 -10.75
N SER A 21 1.37 -30.03 -11.87
CA SER A 21 0.34 -30.97 -12.34
C SER A 21 0.57 -32.44 -11.95
N ILE A 22 1.78 -32.81 -11.49
CA ILE A 22 2.12 -34.19 -11.13
C ILE A 22 2.23 -34.30 -9.61
N GLY A 23 1.33 -35.10 -9.02
CA GLY A 23 1.31 -35.34 -7.57
C GLY A 23 2.45 -36.22 -7.07
N TRP A 24 2.71 -36.16 -5.76
CA TRP A 24 3.69 -37.00 -5.08
C TRP A 24 3.38 -38.50 -5.28
N GLY A 25 4.42 -39.29 -5.58
CA GLY A 25 4.31 -40.74 -5.82
C GLY A 25 3.86 -41.13 -7.24
N ALA A 26 3.53 -40.19 -8.11
CA ALA A 26 3.17 -40.46 -9.50
C ALA A 26 4.41 -40.77 -10.36
N ASN A 27 4.25 -41.66 -11.35
CA ASN A 27 5.29 -41.90 -12.35
C ASN A 27 5.35 -40.71 -13.31
N TRP A 28 6.37 -39.87 -13.13
CA TRP A 28 6.64 -38.68 -13.92
C TRP A 28 6.61 -38.92 -15.43
N VAL A 29 7.27 -39.99 -15.90
CA VAL A 29 7.39 -40.29 -17.35
C VAL A 29 6.01 -40.56 -17.96
N ARG A 30 5.22 -41.44 -17.32
CA ARG A 30 3.87 -41.76 -17.81
C ARG A 30 2.90 -40.59 -17.73
N ALA A 31 3.06 -39.71 -16.74
CA ALA A 31 2.24 -38.51 -16.62
C ALA A 31 2.53 -37.50 -17.74
N LEU A 32 3.81 -37.34 -18.11
CA LEU A 32 4.20 -36.53 -19.26
C LEU A 32 3.69 -37.10 -20.58
N GLU A 33 3.88 -38.39 -20.84
CA GLU A 33 3.41 -39.04 -22.08
C GLU A 33 1.90 -38.82 -22.30
N ARG A 34 1.09 -39.05 -21.25
CA ARG A 34 -0.37 -38.81 -21.33
C ARG A 34 -0.70 -37.34 -21.58
N ALA A 35 0.03 -36.41 -20.96
CA ALA A 35 -0.20 -34.99 -21.14
C ALA A 35 0.11 -34.56 -22.58
N VAL A 36 1.19 -35.06 -23.17
CA VAL A 36 1.55 -34.79 -24.57
C VAL A 36 0.48 -35.30 -25.55
N ASP A 37 -0.11 -36.47 -25.26
CA ASP A 37 -1.18 -37.05 -26.09
C ASP A 37 -2.50 -36.27 -25.97
N GLN A 38 -2.84 -35.79 -24.77
CA GLN A 38 -4.12 -35.13 -24.48
C GLN A 38 -4.13 -33.62 -24.77
N CYS A 39 -2.98 -32.97 -24.76
CA CYS A 39 -2.90 -31.53 -24.98
C CYS A 39 -3.08 -31.16 -26.46
N GLU A 40 -3.95 -30.17 -26.70
CA GLU A 40 -4.17 -29.57 -28.02
C GLU A 40 -2.96 -28.74 -28.48
N PHE A 41 -2.25 -28.12 -27.55
CA PHE A 41 -1.06 -27.31 -27.82
C PHE A 41 0.10 -27.70 -26.90
N ILE A 42 1.32 -27.61 -27.42
CA ILE A 42 2.57 -27.80 -26.68
C ILE A 42 3.38 -26.51 -26.76
N VAL A 43 3.58 -25.87 -25.60
CA VAL A 43 4.37 -24.63 -25.50
C VAL A 43 5.82 -24.98 -25.16
N LEU A 44 6.74 -24.71 -26.09
CA LEU A 44 8.17 -24.95 -25.89
C LEU A 44 8.88 -23.65 -25.50
N VAL A 45 9.49 -23.60 -24.32
CA VAL A 45 10.26 -22.42 -23.88
C VAL A 45 11.73 -22.63 -24.20
N LEU A 46 12.19 -21.97 -25.25
CA LEU A 46 13.50 -22.17 -25.85
C LEU A 46 14.57 -21.34 -25.13
N SER A 47 15.68 -22.00 -24.81
CA SER A 47 16.90 -21.38 -24.31
C SER A 47 18.10 -22.29 -24.59
N PRO A 48 19.35 -21.80 -24.48
CA PRO A 48 20.54 -22.65 -24.65
C PRO A 48 20.51 -23.92 -23.77
N ASP A 49 20.05 -23.81 -22.52
CA ASP A 49 19.97 -24.94 -21.59
C ASP A 49 18.91 -25.97 -22.02
N PHE A 50 17.85 -25.53 -22.70
CA PHE A 50 16.83 -26.43 -23.26
C PHE A 50 17.44 -27.27 -24.39
N CYS A 51 18.14 -26.63 -25.33
CA CYS A 51 18.79 -27.29 -26.46
C CYS A 51 19.88 -28.29 -26.03
N ASN A 52 20.59 -27.99 -24.95
CA ASN A 52 21.69 -28.83 -24.44
C ASN A 52 21.22 -29.94 -23.47
N SER A 53 19.94 -29.98 -23.11
CA SER A 53 19.44 -30.98 -22.16
C SER A 53 19.31 -32.35 -22.82
N LYS A 54 19.65 -33.44 -22.10
CA LYS A 54 19.44 -34.83 -22.56
C LYS A 54 17.95 -35.14 -22.87
N TRP A 55 17.03 -34.35 -22.33
CA TRP A 55 15.59 -34.44 -22.60
C TRP A 55 15.20 -33.79 -23.95
N ALA A 56 16.06 -33.00 -24.59
CA ALA A 56 15.81 -32.56 -25.96
C ALA A 56 15.89 -33.71 -27.00
N GLU A 57 16.49 -34.85 -26.63
CA GLU A 57 16.55 -36.04 -27.50
C GLU A 57 15.34 -36.96 -27.42
N VAL A 58 14.69 -37.10 -26.25
CA VAL A 58 13.67 -38.14 -26.03
C VAL A 58 12.26 -37.70 -26.50
N GLU A 59 11.99 -36.41 -26.72
CA GLU A 59 10.72 -35.94 -27.33
C GLU A 59 10.66 -36.17 -28.86
N ARG A 60 11.72 -36.69 -29.49
CA ARG A 60 11.86 -36.78 -30.95
C ARG A 60 10.98 -37.82 -31.68
N THR A 61 10.03 -38.51 -31.05
CA THR A 61 9.31 -39.58 -31.78
C THR A 61 7.81 -39.71 -31.57
N SER A 62 7.19 -39.01 -30.61
CA SER A 62 5.74 -39.19 -30.35
C SER A 62 4.90 -38.00 -30.83
N SER A 63 5.32 -36.76 -30.55
CA SER A 63 4.58 -35.55 -30.92
C SER A 63 4.88 -35.06 -32.34
N ILE A 64 6.13 -35.26 -32.82
CA ILE A 64 6.53 -34.99 -34.22
C ILE A 64 5.87 -35.96 -35.20
N ALA A 65 5.52 -37.18 -34.78
CA ALA A 65 4.88 -38.16 -35.65
C ALA A 65 3.49 -37.70 -36.14
N ASN A 66 2.84 -36.80 -35.40
CA ASN A 66 1.49 -36.32 -35.72
C ASN A 66 1.45 -34.97 -36.46
N ASP A 67 2.47 -34.10 -36.36
CA ASP A 67 2.56 -32.86 -37.16
C ASP A 67 4.02 -32.41 -37.44
N PRO A 68 4.77 -33.14 -38.28
CA PRO A 68 6.19 -32.86 -38.53
C PRO A 68 6.45 -31.59 -39.37
N ALA A 69 5.42 -31.08 -40.05
CA ALA A 69 5.51 -29.88 -40.88
C ALA A 69 4.97 -28.61 -40.18
N GLY A 70 4.41 -28.73 -38.97
CA GLY A 70 3.77 -27.62 -38.25
C GLY A 70 2.45 -27.14 -38.90
N LEU A 71 1.82 -27.98 -39.71
CA LEU A 71 0.58 -27.67 -40.44
C LEU A 71 -0.64 -27.64 -39.51
N GLU A 72 -0.64 -28.42 -38.45
CA GLU A 72 -1.67 -28.46 -37.42
C GLU A 72 -1.42 -27.42 -36.30
N ARG A 73 -0.29 -26.69 -36.36
CA ARG A 73 0.11 -25.64 -35.40
C ARG A 73 0.12 -26.10 -33.93
N LYS A 74 0.34 -27.39 -33.69
CA LYS A 74 0.33 -27.99 -32.34
C LYS A 74 1.46 -27.48 -31.44
N VAL A 75 2.57 -27.01 -32.01
CA VAL A 75 3.76 -26.56 -31.27
C VAL A 75 3.90 -25.03 -31.31
N LEU A 76 3.98 -24.41 -30.13
CA LEU A 76 4.18 -22.97 -29.97
C LEU A 76 5.53 -22.68 -29.31
N PRO A 77 6.59 -22.37 -30.09
CA PRO A 77 7.90 -22.05 -29.53
C PRO A 77 7.97 -20.59 -29.05
N LEU A 78 8.43 -20.42 -27.81
CA LEU A 78 8.67 -19.14 -27.15
C LEU A 78 10.17 -18.97 -26.87
N MET A 79 10.82 -17.99 -27.48
CA MET A 79 12.25 -17.72 -27.31
C MET A 79 12.52 -16.93 -26.03
N LEU A 80 13.05 -17.59 -24.99
CA LEU A 80 13.46 -16.94 -23.75
C LEU A 80 14.89 -16.40 -23.81
N ARG A 81 15.78 -17.12 -24.49
CA ARG A 81 17.15 -16.70 -24.78
C ARG A 81 17.53 -17.23 -26.16
N ASP A 82 18.13 -16.40 -26.99
CA ASP A 82 18.47 -16.78 -28.36
C ASP A 82 19.32 -18.06 -28.40
N CYS A 83 18.84 -19.03 -29.16
CA CYS A 83 19.46 -20.34 -29.31
C CYS A 83 19.36 -20.88 -30.74
N VAL A 84 18.88 -20.09 -31.72
CA VAL A 84 18.64 -20.55 -33.11
C VAL A 84 19.93 -20.98 -33.80
N GLY A 85 21.04 -20.31 -33.46
CA GLY A 85 22.37 -20.57 -34.02
C GLY A 85 23.12 -21.74 -33.38
N LEU A 86 22.56 -22.39 -32.35
CA LEU A 86 23.26 -23.50 -31.69
C LEU A 86 23.29 -24.77 -32.57
N PRO A 87 24.39 -25.55 -32.56
CA PRO A 87 24.49 -26.81 -33.29
C PRO A 87 23.37 -27.79 -32.93
N ASP A 88 23.01 -27.83 -31.64
CA ASP A 88 22.01 -28.73 -31.08
C ASP A 88 20.57 -28.16 -31.14
N PHE A 89 20.37 -27.03 -31.82
CA PHE A 89 19.03 -26.47 -32.00
C PHE A 89 18.12 -27.46 -32.76
N PRO A 90 16.93 -27.80 -32.23
CA PRO A 90 16.07 -28.81 -32.84
C PRO A 90 15.71 -28.47 -34.29
N ARG A 91 16.08 -29.35 -35.23
CA ARG A 91 15.93 -29.11 -36.68
C ARG A 91 14.48 -28.81 -37.09
N PHE A 92 13.51 -29.46 -36.45
CA PHE A 92 12.08 -29.25 -36.75
C PHE A 92 11.60 -27.84 -36.40
N LEU A 93 12.20 -27.18 -35.41
CA LEU A 93 11.85 -25.80 -35.04
C LEU A 93 12.44 -24.74 -35.98
N ARG A 94 13.37 -25.11 -36.88
CA ARG A 94 14.00 -24.14 -37.80
C ARG A 94 13.02 -23.58 -38.82
N TYR A 95 11.92 -24.28 -39.06
CA TYR A 95 10.88 -23.89 -40.02
C TYR A 95 9.59 -23.43 -39.33
N VAL A 96 9.58 -23.33 -37.99
CA VAL A 96 8.43 -22.88 -37.18
C VAL A 96 8.68 -21.46 -36.70
N GLN A 97 7.71 -20.57 -36.89
CA GLN A 97 7.80 -19.20 -36.39
C GLN A 97 7.88 -19.20 -34.85
N THR A 98 8.87 -18.51 -34.31
CA THR A 98 9.08 -18.38 -32.86
C THR A 98 8.64 -17.01 -32.37
N ILE A 99 8.02 -16.97 -31.18
CA ILE A 99 7.65 -15.72 -30.50
C ILE A 99 8.78 -15.33 -29.54
N ASP A 100 9.31 -14.12 -29.68
CA ASP A 100 10.34 -13.61 -28.79
C ASP A 100 9.76 -13.15 -27.44
N VAL A 101 10.21 -13.77 -26.36
CA VAL A 101 9.84 -13.46 -24.98
C VAL A 101 11.09 -13.25 -24.11
N SER A 102 12.20 -12.84 -24.72
CA SER A 102 13.52 -12.73 -24.08
C SER A 102 13.62 -11.64 -23.03
N THR A 103 12.73 -10.64 -23.06
CA THR A 103 12.61 -9.59 -22.06
C THR A 103 11.20 -9.55 -21.49
N GLY A 104 11.04 -8.92 -20.32
CA GLY A 104 9.72 -8.69 -19.74
C GLY A 104 8.80 -7.92 -20.70
N GLU A 105 9.31 -6.89 -21.36
CA GLU A 105 8.56 -6.08 -22.35
C GLU A 105 8.06 -6.92 -23.53
N LYS A 106 8.94 -7.69 -24.18
CA LYS A 106 8.57 -8.56 -25.31
C LYS A 106 7.57 -9.66 -24.91
N PHE A 107 7.71 -10.20 -23.70
CA PHE A 107 6.74 -11.13 -23.14
C PHE A 107 5.37 -10.49 -23.00
N GLU A 108 5.27 -9.27 -22.47
CA GLU A 108 4.01 -8.55 -22.31
C GLU A 108 3.38 -8.18 -23.67
N GLU A 109 4.17 -7.71 -24.64
CA GLU A 109 3.69 -7.42 -26.00
C GLU A 109 3.10 -8.66 -26.68
N SER A 110 3.74 -9.82 -26.47
CA SER A 110 3.36 -11.07 -27.12
C SER A 110 2.25 -11.82 -26.37
N TYR A 111 2.05 -11.56 -25.06
CA TYR A 111 1.15 -12.33 -24.21
C TYR A 111 -0.32 -12.34 -24.70
N PRO A 112 -0.93 -11.22 -25.13
CA PRO A 112 -2.31 -11.23 -25.64
C PRO A 112 -2.49 -12.18 -26.82
N ARG A 113 -1.49 -12.25 -27.71
CA ARG A 113 -1.47 -13.19 -28.84
C ARG A 113 -1.34 -14.62 -28.35
N ILE A 114 -0.39 -14.90 -27.45
CA ILE A 114 -0.18 -16.24 -26.88
C ILE A 114 -1.46 -16.75 -26.20
N CYS A 115 -2.08 -15.92 -25.36
CA CYS A 115 -3.30 -16.26 -24.63
C CYS A 115 -4.45 -16.61 -25.59
N ARG A 116 -4.68 -15.78 -26.61
CA ARG A 116 -5.78 -15.98 -27.58
C ARG A 116 -5.59 -17.25 -28.40
N GLU A 117 -4.38 -17.52 -28.88
CA GLU A 117 -4.06 -18.72 -29.67
C GLU A 117 -4.25 -20.01 -28.85
N LEU A 118 -4.00 -19.94 -27.54
CA LEU A 118 -4.22 -21.07 -26.62
C LEU A 118 -5.66 -21.17 -26.11
N GLY A 119 -6.61 -20.46 -26.72
CA GLY A 119 -8.03 -20.51 -26.35
C GLY A 119 -8.42 -19.73 -25.08
N GLY A 120 -7.50 -18.92 -24.55
CA GLY A 120 -7.74 -18.08 -23.38
C GLY A 120 -8.40 -16.75 -23.74
N THR A 121 -9.19 -16.22 -22.81
CA THR A 121 -9.75 -14.87 -22.90
C THR A 121 -9.08 -14.00 -21.86
N GLN A 122 -8.28 -13.03 -22.32
CA GLN A 122 -7.63 -12.08 -21.42
C GLN A 122 -8.69 -11.34 -20.61
N ARG A 123 -8.63 -11.46 -19.29
CA ARG A 123 -9.50 -10.66 -18.42
C ARG A 123 -9.11 -9.19 -18.56
N GLU A 124 -10.10 -8.32 -18.80
CA GLU A 124 -9.93 -6.85 -18.93
C GLU A 124 -9.44 -6.14 -17.67
N ASP A 125 -9.23 -6.87 -16.56
CA ASP A 125 -8.58 -6.40 -15.34
C ASP A 125 -7.08 -6.16 -15.59
N ALA A 126 -6.80 -5.17 -16.44
CA ALA A 126 -5.49 -4.73 -16.88
C ALA A 126 -4.71 -4.17 -15.68
N VAL A 127 -3.99 -5.05 -14.98
CA VAL A 127 -2.85 -4.61 -14.19
C VAL A 127 -1.86 -4.00 -15.17
N PRO A 128 -1.42 -2.74 -15.00
CA PRO A 128 -0.49 -2.12 -15.94
C PRO A 128 0.78 -2.94 -16.03
N THR A 129 1.22 -3.17 -17.27
CA THR A 129 2.43 -3.93 -17.58
C THR A 129 3.69 -3.09 -17.36
N ASP A 130 3.58 -1.76 -17.44
CA ASP A 130 4.68 -0.83 -17.15
C ASP A 130 4.92 -0.68 -15.64
N ARG A 131 5.85 -1.48 -15.12
CA ARG A 131 6.30 -1.45 -13.72
C ARG A 131 7.20 -0.25 -13.36
N THR A 132 7.52 0.61 -14.33
CA THR A 132 8.26 1.85 -14.07
C THR A 132 7.34 2.99 -13.63
N LYS A 133 6.01 2.78 -13.73
CA LYS A 133 4.98 3.74 -13.34
C LYS A 133 4.03 3.17 -12.28
N LEU A 134 3.27 4.08 -11.67
CA LEU A 134 2.16 3.70 -10.82
C LEU A 134 0.99 3.22 -11.69
N PRO A 135 0.26 2.17 -11.29
CA PRO A 135 -1.02 1.85 -11.91
C PRO A 135 -2.01 3.00 -11.80
N PRO A 136 -2.97 3.16 -12.74
CA PRO A 136 -4.04 4.13 -12.55
C PRO A 136 -4.85 3.78 -11.31
N VAL A 137 -5.50 4.78 -10.72
CA VAL A 137 -6.42 4.59 -9.60
C VAL A 137 -7.61 3.77 -10.11
N GLY A 138 -7.81 2.58 -9.53
CA GLY A 138 -8.92 1.69 -9.88
C GLY A 138 -10.18 2.01 -9.09
N ARG A 139 -11.32 1.55 -9.60
CA ARG A 139 -12.58 1.58 -8.86
C ARG A 139 -12.56 0.46 -7.82
N LEU A 140 -12.93 0.79 -6.58
CA LEU A 140 -13.10 -0.20 -5.52
C LEU A 140 -14.23 -1.19 -5.88
N PRO A 141 -14.11 -2.47 -5.46
CA PRO A 141 -15.15 -3.48 -5.68
C PRO A 141 -16.45 -3.11 -4.96
N GLU A 142 -17.57 -3.73 -5.35
CA GLU A 142 -18.88 -3.48 -4.74
C GLU A 142 -18.85 -3.64 -3.21
N ARG A 143 -18.23 -4.74 -2.74
CA ARG A 143 -18.00 -5.00 -1.32
C ARG A 143 -16.70 -4.36 -0.87
N HIS A 144 -16.78 -3.22 -0.20
CA HIS A 144 -15.60 -2.59 0.36
C HIS A 144 -15.90 -1.80 1.62
N ARG A 145 -14.88 -1.69 2.46
CA ARG A 145 -14.77 -0.68 3.51
C ARG A 145 -13.48 0.08 3.27
N MET A 146 -13.55 1.20 2.54
CA MET A 146 -12.39 2.04 2.27
C MET A 146 -12.75 3.49 2.59
N PRO A 147 -12.45 3.98 3.80
CA PRO A 147 -12.87 5.32 4.20
C PRO A 147 -12.02 6.43 3.58
N TYR A 148 -10.86 6.09 3.02
CA TYR A 148 -9.90 7.05 2.46
C TYR A 148 -9.93 7.11 0.94
N ARG A 149 -9.65 8.29 0.40
CA ARG A 149 -9.50 8.51 -1.05
C ARG A 149 -8.02 8.41 -1.44
N SER A 150 -7.76 7.94 -2.65
CA SER A 150 -6.44 8.05 -3.25
C SER A 150 -6.09 9.51 -3.54
N LEU A 151 -4.81 9.85 -3.40
CA LEU A 151 -4.23 11.12 -3.82
C LEU A 151 -4.07 11.21 -5.36
N GLY A 152 -4.25 10.10 -6.09
CA GLY A 152 -4.12 10.06 -7.53
C GLY A 152 -2.75 10.53 -7.97
N ASP A 153 -2.70 11.51 -8.88
CA ASP A 153 -1.44 12.04 -9.42
C ASP A 153 -0.62 12.84 -8.40
N LYS A 154 -1.23 13.21 -7.26
CA LYS A 154 -0.52 13.85 -6.14
C LYS A 154 0.29 12.84 -5.32
N PHE A 155 0.11 11.54 -5.53
CA PHE A 155 0.97 10.53 -4.91
C PHE A 155 2.29 10.42 -5.67
N ILE A 156 3.36 10.99 -5.09
CA ILE A 156 4.66 11.09 -5.74
C ILE A 156 5.59 9.94 -5.32
N GLY A 157 6.22 9.31 -6.30
CA GLY A 157 7.26 8.30 -6.10
C GLY A 157 6.70 6.94 -5.67
N ARG A 158 7.49 6.18 -4.90
CA ARG A 158 7.10 4.86 -4.31
C ARG A 158 6.69 3.76 -5.29
N VAL A 159 6.87 3.96 -6.59
CA VAL A 159 6.55 2.98 -7.66
C VAL A 159 7.10 1.59 -7.35
N LYS A 160 8.42 1.49 -7.13
CA LYS A 160 9.10 0.22 -6.85
C LYS A 160 8.55 -0.48 -5.62
N VAL A 161 8.20 0.31 -4.60
CA VAL A 161 7.66 -0.21 -3.34
C VAL A 161 6.26 -0.77 -3.54
N LEU A 162 5.40 -0.05 -4.27
CA LEU A 162 4.04 -0.51 -4.62
C LEU A 162 4.06 -1.85 -5.36
N TRP A 163 4.94 -2.00 -6.35
CA TRP A 163 5.12 -3.26 -7.07
C TRP A 163 5.69 -4.36 -6.18
N LYS A 164 6.59 -4.04 -5.24
CA LYS A 164 7.09 -5.00 -4.25
C LYS A 164 5.98 -5.49 -3.31
N LEU A 165 5.08 -4.60 -2.86
CA LEU A 165 3.88 -4.99 -2.10
C LEU A 165 3.06 -6.00 -2.92
N ARG A 166 2.81 -5.68 -4.19
CA ARG A 166 2.03 -6.52 -5.11
C ARG A 166 2.63 -7.90 -5.26
N ASP A 167 3.93 -7.97 -5.54
CA ASP A 167 4.64 -9.25 -5.70
C ASP A 167 4.63 -10.07 -4.43
N SER A 168 4.78 -9.42 -3.27
CA SER A 168 4.75 -10.12 -1.99
C SER A 168 3.39 -10.73 -1.71
N LEU A 169 2.30 -10.01 -1.98
CA LEU A 169 0.94 -10.51 -1.75
C LEU A 169 0.58 -11.67 -2.70
N PHE A 170 1.07 -11.67 -3.95
CA PHE A 170 0.64 -12.64 -4.99
C PHE A 170 1.57 -13.86 -5.20
N ARG A 171 2.68 -14.01 -4.49
CA ARG A 171 3.65 -15.09 -4.74
C ARG A 171 3.27 -16.47 -4.14
N GLY A 172 2.06 -16.75 -3.68
CA GLY A 172 1.73 -18.01 -2.99
C GLY A 172 0.39 -18.64 -3.44
N ASP A 173 0.42 -19.93 -3.82
CA ASP A 173 -0.72 -20.69 -4.40
C ASP A 173 -1.11 -21.93 -3.56
N SER A 174 -0.93 -21.90 -2.22
CA SER A 174 -1.09 -22.99 -1.20
C SER A 174 0.15 -23.93 -1.12
N THR A 175 0.92 -24.13 -0.05
CA THR A 175 0.80 -23.90 1.40
C THR A 175 2.08 -23.20 1.89
N VAL A 176 2.03 -21.88 1.95
CA VAL A 176 2.68 -20.96 2.91
C VAL A 176 1.79 -19.72 2.81
N VAL A 177 0.65 -19.79 3.48
CA VAL A 177 -0.34 -18.70 3.45
C VAL A 177 -0.14 -17.88 4.72
N SER A 178 1.01 -17.21 4.75
CA SER A 178 1.30 -16.10 5.64
C SER A 178 2.19 -15.14 4.86
N ARG A 179 1.55 -14.26 4.09
CA ARG A 179 2.25 -13.11 3.54
C ARG A 179 1.43 -11.89 3.85
N GLU A 180 1.40 -11.52 5.12
CA GLU A 180 1.23 -10.11 5.40
C GLU A 180 2.44 -9.39 4.89
N VAL A 181 2.17 -8.36 4.10
CA VAL A 181 3.18 -7.36 3.90
C VAL A 181 3.11 -6.42 5.08
N VAL A 182 4.10 -6.51 5.95
CA VAL A 182 4.30 -5.51 6.98
C VAL A 182 5.01 -4.32 6.33
N VAL A 183 4.28 -3.22 6.17
CA VAL A 183 4.87 -1.92 5.86
C VAL A 183 5.44 -1.40 7.17
N ALA A 184 6.74 -1.61 7.36
CA ALA A 184 7.49 -1.15 8.53
C ALA A 184 8.21 0.17 8.22
N GLY A 185 8.22 1.09 9.18
CA GLY A 185 8.92 2.37 9.06
C GLY A 185 8.59 3.35 10.16
N THR A 186 9.39 4.41 10.25
CA THR A 186 9.23 5.52 11.20
C THR A 186 7.90 6.27 10.99
N GLY A 187 7.48 7.09 11.97
CA GLY A 187 6.30 7.95 11.82
C GLY A 187 6.48 8.94 10.66
N GLY A 188 5.40 9.28 9.94
CA GLY A 188 5.47 10.32 8.89
C GLY A 188 6.07 9.91 7.54
N LEU A 189 6.48 8.64 7.34
CA LEU A 189 6.97 8.13 6.04
C LEU A 189 5.87 7.86 5.00
N GLY A 190 4.60 7.93 5.39
CA GLY A 190 3.47 7.69 4.48
C GLY A 190 3.09 6.21 4.32
N LYS A 191 3.26 5.37 5.36
CA LYS A 191 2.85 3.95 5.33
C LYS A 191 1.36 3.78 5.08
N THR A 192 0.54 4.53 5.84
CA THR A 192 -0.92 4.61 5.66
C THR A 192 -1.24 5.05 4.24
N GLN A 193 -0.60 6.11 3.74
CA GLN A 193 -0.82 6.59 2.37
C GLN A 193 -0.44 5.53 1.31
N LEU A 194 0.67 4.82 1.49
CA LEU A 194 1.06 3.73 0.60
C LEU A 194 0.00 2.61 0.57
N ALA A 195 -0.55 2.25 1.72
CA ALA A 195 -1.61 1.25 1.81
C ALA A 195 -2.91 1.74 1.14
N ILE A 196 -3.25 3.02 1.30
CA ILE A 196 -4.39 3.65 0.59
C ILE A 196 -4.19 3.53 -0.93
N GLU A 197 -3.02 3.93 -1.42
CA GLU A 197 -2.69 3.89 -2.84
C GLU A 197 -2.66 2.46 -3.38
N TYR A 198 -2.14 1.51 -2.60
CA TYR A 198 -2.17 0.09 -2.96
C TYR A 198 -3.61 -0.40 -3.14
N ALA A 199 -4.46 -0.16 -2.14
CA ALA A 199 -5.85 -0.61 -2.14
C ALA A 199 -6.61 -0.08 -3.36
N HIS A 200 -6.45 1.20 -3.70
CA HIS A 200 -7.11 1.82 -4.85
C HIS A 200 -6.52 1.38 -6.19
N ARG A 201 -5.19 1.39 -6.34
CA ARG A 201 -4.52 1.13 -7.63
C ARG A 201 -4.54 -0.34 -8.03
N PHE A 202 -4.63 -1.24 -7.06
CA PHE A 202 -4.76 -2.67 -7.30
C PHE A 202 -6.17 -3.21 -6.99
N ALA A 203 -7.16 -2.32 -6.75
CA ALA A 203 -8.55 -2.70 -6.49
C ALA A 203 -9.13 -3.71 -7.50
N PRO A 204 -8.89 -3.60 -8.83
CA PRO A 204 -9.45 -4.56 -9.80
C PRO A 204 -9.02 -6.01 -9.57
N ALA A 205 -7.89 -6.24 -8.88
CA ALA A 205 -7.43 -7.59 -8.55
C ALA A 205 -8.13 -8.21 -7.34
N TYR A 206 -9.00 -7.47 -6.64
CA TYR A 206 -9.60 -7.84 -5.37
C TYR A 206 -11.13 -7.94 -5.45
N GLN A 207 -11.62 -8.82 -6.33
CA GLN A 207 -13.06 -9.03 -6.55
C GLN A 207 -13.82 -9.52 -5.30
N GLY A 208 -13.13 -10.18 -4.36
CA GLY A 208 -13.68 -10.61 -3.06
C GLY A 208 -13.81 -9.48 -2.03
N GLY A 209 -13.35 -8.27 -2.37
CA GLY A 209 -13.55 -7.06 -1.60
C GLY A 209 -12.27 -6.42 -1.06
N VAL A 210 -12.40 -5.17 -0.63
CA VAL A 210 -11.30 -4.39 -0.02
C VAL A 210 -11.76 -3.87 1.34
N TYR A 211 -11.13 -4.31 2.41
CA TYR A 211 -11.53 -4.03 3.79
C TYR A 211 -10.40 -3.36 4.54
N TRP A 212 -10.55 -2.07 4.81
CA TRP A 212 -9.66 -1.31 5.67
C TRP A 212 -10.13 -1.41 7.12
N VAL A 213 -9.21 -1.58 8.06
CA VAL A 213 -9.44 -1.60 9.50
C VAL A 213 -8.35 -0.79 10.20
N ASP A 214 -8.76 0.03 11.16
CA ASP A 214 -7.84 0.66 12.12
C ASP A 214 -7.60 -0.35 13.24
N ALA A 215 -6.45 -1.01 13.19
CA ALA A 215 -6.14 -2.16 14.05
C ALA A 215 -5.88 -1.76 15.52
N ASP A 216 -5.61 -0.48 15.78
CA ASP A 216 -5.46 0.10 17.13
C ASP A 216 -6.78 0.02 17.94
N ARG A 217 -7.92 -0.26 17.27
CA ARG A 217 -9.24 -0.42 17.89
C ARG A 217 -9.58 -1.86 18.28
N GLY A 218 -8.65 -2.79 18.11
CA GLY A 218 -8.78 -4.18 18.53
C GLY A 218 -9.61 -5.08 17.61
N LEU A 219 -9.65 -6.37 17.97
CA LEU A 219 -10.30 -7.43 17.20
C LEU A 219 -11.81 -7.26 17.04
N SER A 220 -12.53 -6.85 18.10
CA SER A 220 -13.98 -6.62 18.04
C SER A 220 -14.37 -5.63 16.94
N THR A 221 -13.57 -4.56 16.80
CA THR A 221 -13.74 -3.56 15.74
C THR A 221 -13.50 -4.15 14.36
N LEU A 222 -12.45 -4.97 14.19
CA LEU A 222 -12.20 -5.70 12.93
C LEU A 222 -13.41 -6.56 12.55
N ILE A 223 -13.88 -7.39 13.49
CA ILE A 223 -14.99 -8.32 13.27
C ILE A 223 -16.25 -7.58 12.81
N ALA A 224 -16.64 -6.53 13.55
CA ALA A 224 -17.83 -5.74 13.23
C ALA A 224 -17.70 -5.02 11.88
N GLN A 225 -16.55 -4.40 11.61
CA GLN A 225 -16.34 -3.58 10.42
C GLN A 225 -16.23 -4.42 9.14
N VAL A 226 -15.47 -5.51 9.18
CA VAL A 226 -15.30 -6.39 8.02
C VAL A 226 -16.56 -7.21 7.81
N GLY A 227 -17.15 -7.77 8.87
CA GLY A 227 -18.40 -8.53 8.79
C GLY A 227 -19.53 -7.71 8.19
N GLY A 228 -19.74 -6.48 8.69
CA GLY A 228 -20.76 -5.57 8.16
C GLY A 228 -20.53 -5.19 6.70
N ALA A 229 -19.29 -4.83 6.32
CA ALA A 229 -18.98 -4.42 4.95
C ALA A 229 -18.99 -5.58 3.94
N ALA A 230 -18.70 -6.80 4.39
CA ALA A 230 -18.75 -8.01 3.58
C ALA A 230 -20.16 -8.63 3.48
N GLY A 231 -21.13 -8.11 4.25
CA GLY A 231 -22.49 -8.65 4.35
C GLY A 231 -22.52 -10.03 5.04
N ILE A 232 -21.66 -10.25 6.03
CA ILE A 232 -21.53 -11.52 6.75
C ILE A 232 -22.22 -11.39 8.10
N GLU A 233 -23.30 -12.16 8.28
CA GLU A 233 -23.97 -12.27 9.57
C GLU A 233 -23.15 -13.18 10.49
N LEU A 234 -22.67 -12.60 11.59
CA LEU A 234 -21.91 -13.28 12.63
C LEU A 234 -22.80 -13.46 13.88
N ASP A 235 -22.64 -14.57 14.57
CA ASP A 235 -23.35 -14.80 15.83
C ASP A 235 -22.76 -13.92 16.95
N GLN A 236 -23.47 -12.84 17.28
CA GLN A 236 -23.05 -11.89 18.31
C GLN A 236 -22.94 -12.50 19.71
N LYS A 237 -23.54 -13.67 19.96
CA LYS A 237 -23.46 -14.36 21.25
C LYS A 237 -22.23 -15.27 21.37
N SER A 238 -21.57 -15.56 20.26
CA SER A 238 -20.33 -16.35 20.24
C SER A 238 -19.14 -15.51 20.68
N GLU A 239 -18.12 -16.17 21.24
CA GLU A 239 -16.83 -15.55 21.57
C GLU A 239 -16.15 -14.95 20.33
N GLU A 240 -15.37 -13.88 20.52
CA GLU A 240 -14.71 -13.14 19.43
C GLU A 240 -13.85 -14.05 18.54
N ALA A 241 -13.10 -14.98 19.12
CA ALA A 241 -12.27 -15.93 18.36
C ALA A 241 -13.11 -16.77 17.38
N ARG A 242 -14.32 -17.19 17.80
CA ARG A 242 -15.24 -17.98 16.97
C ARG A 242 -15.92 -17.13 15.89
N GLN A 243 -16.27 -15.88 16.22
CA GLN A 243 -16.78 -14.91 15.24
C GLN A 243 -15.73 -14.63 14.16
N LEU A 244 -14.48 -14.47 14.56
CA LEU A 244 -13.35 -14.22 13.68
C LEU A 244 -13.05 -15.42 12.76
N GLU A 245 -13.06 -16.64 13.31
CA GLU A 245 -12.94 -17.87 12.51
C GLU A 245 -14.09 -17.98 11.49
N GLN A 246 -15.32 -17.68 11.90
CA GLN A 246 -16.48 -17.65 10.99
C GLN A 246 -16.29 -16.59 9.89
N LEU A 247 -15.85 -15.40 10.24
CA LEU A 247 -15.58 -14.31 9.31
C LEU A 247 -14.58 -14.74 8.24
N TRP A 248 -13.43 -15.28 8.64
CA TRP A 248 -12.40 -15.76 7.72
C TRP A 248 -12.90 -16.90 6.84
N ARG A 249 -13.59 -17.87 7.42
CA ARG A 249 -14.17 -18.99 6.67
C ARG A 249 -15.14 -18.52 5.58
N VAL A 250 -15.97 -17.52 5.87
CA VAL A 250 -16.93 -16.98 4.89
C VAL A 250 -16.24 -16.16 3.82
N LEU A 251 -15.32 -15.25 4.19
CA LEU A 251 -14.53 -14.47 3.23
C LEU A 251 -13.73 -15.34 2.29
N ASN A 252 -13.08 -16.40 2.80
CA ASN A 252 -12.29 -17.33 2.01
C ASN A 252 -13.11 -18.17 1.01
N ARG A 253 -14.44 -18.24 1.17
CA ARG A 253 -15.34 -18.92 0.22
C ARG A 253 -15.91 -17.97 -0.84
N GLN A 254 -15.71 -16.66 -0.70
CA GLN A 254 -16.17 -15.71 -1.72
C GLN A 254 -15.30 -15.85 -2.98
N PRO A 255 -15.87 -15.66 -4.18
CA PRO A 255 -15.11 -15.72 -5.42
C PRO A 255 -14.13 -14.54 -5.52
N GLY A 256 -12.90 -14.84 -5.92
CA GLY A 256 -11.84 -13.84 -6.10
C GLY A 256 -11.06 -13.54 -4.82
N ALA A 257 -9.93 -12.84 -4.97
CA ALA A 257 -9.11 -12.43 -3.84
C ALA A 257 -9.76 -11.26 -3.09
N ALA A 258 -9.60 -11.21 -1.78
CA ALA A 258 -9.95 -10.05 -0.95
C ALA A 258 -8.67 -9.39 -0.42
N LEU A 259 -8.70 -8.09 -0.17
CA LEU A 259 -7.64 -7.35 0.50
C LEU A 259 -8.14 -6.90 1.88
N LEU A 260 -7.44 -7.30 2.92
CA LEU A 260 -7.56 -6.76 4.27
C LEU A 260 -6.40 -5.80 4.53
N VAL A 261 -6.68 -4.56 4.91
CA VAL A 261 -5.67 -3.60 5.36
C VAL A 261 -5.83 -3.40 6.86
N LEU A 262 -4.83 -3.81 7.63
CA LEU A 262 -4.69 -3.52 9.06
C LEU A 262 -3.77 -2.30 9.22
N ASP A 263 -4.36 -1.12 9.24
CA ASP A 263 -3.59 0.11 9.44
C ASP A 263 -3.33 0.35 10.93
N ASN A 264 -2.16 0.89 11.24
CA ASN A 264 -1.78 1.27 12.59
C ASN A 264 -1.80 0.08 13.58
N PHE A 265 -1.25 -1.06 13.17
CA PHE A 265 -1.21 -2.24 14.03
C PHE A 265 -0.41 -1.97 15.32
N PRO A 266 -1.02 -2.19 16.50
CA PRO A 266 -0.45 -1.88 17.81
C PRO A 266 0.90 -2.55 18.09
N GLU A 267 1.69 -1.92 18.97
CA GLU A 267 3.07 -2.35 19.26
C GLU A 267 3.14 -3.51 20.25
N ASP A 268 2.13 -3.63 21.09
CA ASP A 268 1.99 -4.54 22.23
C ASP A 268 1.05 -5.73 21.97
N GLU A 269 0.37 -5.74 20.83
CA GLU A 269 -0.59 -6.79 20.46
C GLU A 269 0.05 -7.92 19.65
N GLU A 270 -0.43 -9.15 19.79
CA GLU A 270 -0.02 -10.24 18.91
C GLU A 270 -0.71 -10.13 17.55
N LEU A 271 0.07 -10.27 16.48
CA LEU A 271 -0.46 -10.14 15.14
C LEU A 271 -1.23 -11.37 14.68
N ALA A 272 -0.79 -12.56 15.07
CA ALA A 272 -1.33 -13.84 14.60
C ALA A 272 -2.87 -13.96 14.71
N PRO A 273 -3.53 -13.53 15.79
CA PRO A 273 -4.99 -13.56 15.91
C PRO A 273 -5.73 -12.75 14.84
N TYR A 274 -5.17 -11.65 14.36
CA TYR A 274 -5.82 -10.75 13.39
C TYR A 274 -5.82 -11.30 11.95
N LEU A 275 -5.16 -12.43 11.72
CA LEU A 275 -4.86 -12.91 10.39
C LEU A 275 -5.88 -13.95 9.92
N PRO A 276 -6.26 -13.91 8.63
CA PRO A 276 -7.05 -14.97 8.04
C PRO A 276 -6.26 -16.28 8.01
N VAL A 277 -6.92 -17.37 8.39
CA VAL A 277 -6.36 -18.72 8.28
C VAL A 277 -6.69 -19.27 6.90
N GLY A 278 -5.68 -19.32 6.02
CA GLY A 278 -5.80 -19.85 4.65
C GLY A 278 -6.63 -18.97 3.70
N GLY A 279 -6.90 -19.52 2.50
CA GLY A 279 -7.76 -18.92 1.46
C GLY A 279 -7.17 -17.73 0.69
N CYS A 280 -8.05 -16.85 0.19
CA CYS A 280 -7.73 -15.81 -0.81
C CYS A 280 -7.73 -14.39 -0.22
N VAL A 281 -7.58 -14.23 1.10
CA VAL A 281 -7.52 -12.93 1.77
C VAL A 281 -6.06 -12.48 1.89
N HIS A 282 -5.66 -11.53 1.05
CA HIS A 282 -4.39 -10.84 1.13
C HIS A 282 -4.43 -9.83 2.27
N THR A 283 -3.44 -9.84 3.15
CA THR A 283 -3.39 -8.92 4.29
C THR A 283 -2.22 -7.95 4.15
N LEU A 284 -2.50 -6.66 4.23
CA LEU A 284 -1.52 -5.58 4.23
C LEU A 284 -1.55 -4.91 5.59
N ILE A 285 -0.40 -4.83 6.26
CA ILE A 285 -0.32 -4.30 7.62
C ILE A 285 0.58 -3.08 7.62
N THR A 286 0.16 -2.00 8.26
CA THR A 286 1.06 -0.89 8.57
C THR A 286 1.36 -0.87 10.06
N THR A 287 2.62 -0.75 10.42
CA THR A 287 3.05 -0.71 11.84
C THR A 287 4.38 0.02 11.99
N ARG A 288 4.71 0.37 13.23
CA ARG A 288 6.02 0.89 13.63
C ARG A 288 6.96 -0.20 14.13
N ARG A 289 6.41 -1.38 14.46
CA ARG A 289 7.16 -2.56 14.89
C ARG A 289 8.19 -3.00 13.86
N LYS A 290 9.34 -3.42 14.37
CA LYS A 290 10.47 -3.95 13.56
C LYS A 290 10.78 -5.41 13.90
N ASP A 291 10.17 -5.93 14.97
CA ASP A 291 10.36 -7.24 15.58
C ASP A 291 9.47 -8.34 14.97
N LEU A 292 8.49 -7.97 14.15
CA LEU A 292 7.58 -8.91 13.49
C LEU A 292 8.34 -9.80 12.48
N ASN A 293 8.29 -11.12 12.69
CA ASN A 293 8.93 -12.12 11.83
C ASN A 293 8.10 -12.45 10.56
N TYR A 294 7.79 -11.42 9.77
CA TYR A 294 6.97 -11.50 8.56
C TYR A 294 7.68 -10.86 7.36
N THR A 295 7.13 -11.05 6.14
CA THR A 295 7.68 -10.40 4.95
C THR A 295 7.45 -8.89 5.03
N ALA A 296 8.50 -8.14 5.36
CA ALA A 296 8.41 -6.70 5.49
C ALA A 296 8.83 -5.97 4.20
N VAL A 297 8.04 -4.96 3.83
CA VAL A 297 8.43 -3.97 2.84
C VAL A 297 8.77 -2.67 3.57
N ARG A 298 10.06 -2.37 3.64
CA ARG A 298 10.57 -1.17 4.30
C ARG A 298 10.28 0.06 3.44
N LEU A 299 9.80 1.11 4.10
CA LEU A 299 9.69 2.44 3.53
C LEU A 299 10.90 3.27 3.93
N ASP A 300 11.58 3.82 2.93
CA ASP A 300 12.68 4.76 3.15
C ASP A 300 12.16 6.21 3.11
N VAL A 301 13.00 7.19 3.44
CA VAL A 301 12.71 8.60 3.16
C VAL A 301 12.59 8.85 1.65
N MET A 302 11.99 9.97 1.25
CA MET A 302 11.90 10.34 -0.16
C MET A 302 13.27 10.72 -0.70
N ARG A 303 13.55 10.31 -1.93
CA ARG A 303 14.75 10.78 -2.63
C ARG A 303 14.62 12.27 -2.94
N ARG A 304 15.77 12.92 -3.18
CA ARG A 304 15.84 14.33 -3.56
C ARG A 304 14.85 14.69 -4.67
N GLU A 305 14.79 13.92 -5.75
CA GLU A 305 13.92 14.18 -6.90
C GLU A 305 12.43 13.91 -6.59
N GLU A 306 12.14 12.98 -5.69
CA GLU A 306 10.77 12.72 -5.23
C GLU A 306 10.29 13.85 -4.30
N GLY A 307 11.14 14.31 -3.39
CA GLY A 307 10.84 15.41 -2.49
C GLY A 307 10.63 16.74 -3.21
N VAL A 308 11.49 17.07 -4.18
CA VAL A 308 11.32 18.27 -5.03
C VAL A 308 9.98 18.22 -5.76
N ARG A 309 9.63 17.07 -6.36
CA ARG A 309 8.33 16.90 -7.03
C ARG A 309 7.15 17.02 -6.07
N LEU A 310 7.28 16.56 -4.82
CA LEU A 310 6.23 16.73 -3.80
C LEU A 310 6.04 18.21 -3.46
N LEU A 311 7.12 18.95 -3.19
CA LEU A 311 7.06 20.40 -2.92
C LEU A 311 6.39 21.15 -4.08
N ASN A 312 6.69 20.73 -5.30
CA ASN A 312 6.17 21.28 -6.55
C ASN A 312 4.88 20.62 -7.08
N SER A 313 4.19 19.80 -6.29
CA SER A 313 2.93 19.16 -6.72
C SER A 313 1.69 20.08 -6.59
N GLY A 314 1.87 21.31 -6.10
CA GLY A 314 0.82 22.31 -5.88
C GLY A 314 0.82 23.44 -6.91
N ALA A 315 -0.02 24.45 -6.67
CA ALA A 315 -0.11 25.63 -7.54
C ALA A 315 1.15 26.52 -7.47
N ARG A 316 1.80 26.59 -6.30
CA ARG A 316 3.08 27.28 -6.12
C ARG A 316 4.20 26.33 -6.53
N GLN A 317 5.10 26.83 -7.37
CA GLN A 317 6.28 26.13 -7.87
C GLN A 317 7.53 26.84 -7.35
N PHE A 318 8.55 26.06 -7.04
CA PHE A 318 9.83 26.51 -6.49
C PHE A 318 10.98 26.06 -7.38
N GLY A 319 12.10 26.80 -7.36
CA GLY A 319 13.30 26.43 -8.10
C GLY A 319 13.84 25.08 -7.65
N GLU A 320 14.31 24.26 -8.59
CA GLU A 320 14.76 22.89 -8.32
C GLU A 320 15.88 22.83 -7.26
N GLN A 321 16.83 23.77 -7.33
CA GLN A 321 17.96 23.83 -6.40
C GLN A 321 17.51 24.17 -4.97
N GLU A 322 16.65 25.18 -4.82
CA GLU A 322 16.14 25.62 -3.52
C GLU A 322 15.25 24.54 -2.89
N ALA A 323 14.32 23.98 -3.66
CA ALA A 323 13.48 22.87 -3.24
C ALA A 323 14.32 21.68 -2.77
N ALA A 324 15.42 21.37 -3.46
CA ALA A 324 16.28 20.28 -3.06
C ALA A 324 17.04 20.56 -1.75
N GLN A 325 17.45 21.80 -1.49
CA GLN A 325 18.06 22.18 -0.21
C GLN A 325 17.07 21.98 0.94
N LEU A 326 15.79 22.30 0.75
CA LEU A 326 14.76 22.03 1.74
C LEU A 326 14.56 20.53 1.98
N VAL A 327 14.58 19.72 0.91
CA VAL A 327 14.50 18.25 1.02
C VAL A 327 15.66 17.68 1.82
N GLU A 328 16.88 18.16 1.59
CA GLU A 328 18.06 17.76 2.34
C GLU A 328 17.98 18.21 3.81
N CYS A 329 17.50 19.42 4.08
CA CYS A 329 17.34 19.94 5.43
C CYS A 329 16.45 19.03 6.29
N VAL A 330 15.26 18.66 5.78
CA VAL A 330 14.30 17.82 6.52
C VAL A 330 14.53 16.31 6.33
N GLY A 331 15.65 15.92 5.72
CA GLY A 331 16.03 14.51 5.53
C GLY A 331 15.07 13.71 4.64
N GLY A 332 14.34 14.37 3.74
CA GLY A 332 13.39 13.72 2.83
C GLY A 332 12.15 13.10 3.51
N LEU A 333 11.81 13.48 4.74
CA LEU A 333 10.61 12.99 5.41
C LEU A 333 9.35 13.57 4.74
N PRO A 334 8.43 12.75 4.19
CA PRO A 334 7.23 13.25 3.51
C PRO A 334 6.40 14.22 4.37
N LEU A 335 6.15 13.87 5.63
CA LEU A 335 5.38 14.71 6.53
C LEU A 335 6.03 16.08 6.77
N ALA A 336 7.35 16.14 6.95
CA ALA A 336 8.04 17.41 7.14
C ALA A 336 8.01 18.27 5.87
N LEU A 337 8.13 17.63 4.69
CA LEU A 337 8.00 18.31 3.41
C LEU A 337 6.60 18.89 3.19
N GLU A 338 5.55 18.14 3.55
CA GLU A 338 4.17 18.63 3.49
C GLU A 338 3.94 19.81 4.44
N LEU A 339 4.46 19.76 5.67
CA LEU A 339 4.39 20.87 6.61
C LEU A 339 5.14 22.11 6.11
N ALA A 340 6.37 21.93 5.60
CA ALA A 340 7.16 23.03 5.02
C ALA A 340 6.45 23.64 3.80
N ARG A 341 5.87 22.80 2.93
CA ARG A 341 5.06 23.24 1.80
C ARG A 341 3.81 24.00 2.24
N GLY A 342 3.10 23.50 3.25
CA GLY A 342 1.95 24.15 3.86
C GLY A 342 2.32 25.54 4.39
N TYR A 343 3.42 25.62 5.14
CA TYR A 343 3.95 26.88 5.68
C TYR A 343 4.32 27.88 4.57
N LEU A 344 5.03 27.44 3.51
CA LEU A 344 5.35 28.29 2.36
C LEU A 344 4.09 28.75 1.62
N ASN A 345 3.08 27.89 1.47
CA ASN A 345 1.82 28.28 0.85
C ASN A 345 1.02 29.27 1.70
N TYR A 346 1.13 29.15 3.02
CA TYR A 346 0.55 30.06 4.00
C TYR A 346 1.24 31.44 3.95
N ARG A 347 2.58 31.45 3.98
CA ARG A 347 3.43 32.66 3.87
C ARG A 347 3.84 32.90 2.41
N ARG A 348 2.91 33.36 1.58
CA ARG A 348 3.08 33.43 0.11
C ARG A 348 4.31 34.21 -0.38
N MET A 349 4.78 35.19 0.39
CA MET A 349 5.96 36.01 0.07
C MET A 349 7.27 35.37 0.51
N LEU A 350 7.23 34.39 1.43
CA LEU A 350 8.41 33.74 1.98
C LEU A 350 9.03 32.78 0.95
N THR A 351 10.33 32.90 0.74
CA THR A 351 11.13 32.01 -0.10
C THR A 351 11.60 30.78 0.65
N ILE A 352 12.09 29.76 -0.06
CA ILE A 352 12.70 28.59 0.59
C ILE A 352 14.00 28.99 1.31
N GLY A 353 14.77 29.94 0.77
CA GLY A 353 15.98 30.45 1.43
C GLY A 353 15.68 31.05 2.80
N GLU A 354 14.69 31.95 2.87
CA GLU A 354 14.25 32.54 4.14
C GLU A 354 13.67 31.49 5.09
N LEU A 355 12.90 30.51 4.60
CA LEU A 355 12.44 29.39 5.43
C LEU A 355 13.61 28.60 6.04
N LEU A 356 14.66 28.32 5.26
CA LEU A 356 15.83 27.62 5.76
C LEU A 356 16.58 28.43 6.82
N GLU A 357 16.58 29.75 6.72
CA GLU A 357 17.10 30.65 7.76
C GLU A 357 16.22 30.60 9.02
N ASP A 358 14.90 30.67 8.87
CA ASP A 358 13.94 30.53 9.96
C ASP A 358 14.10 29.17 10.68
N VAL A 359 14.25 28.07 9.94
CA VAL A 359 14.49 26.74 10.50
C VAL A 359 15.80 26.69 11.28
N ARG A 360 16.84 27.43 10.87
CA ARG A 360 18.10 27.48 11.64
C ARG A 360 17.97 28.37 12.87
N ALA A 361 17.15 29.42 12.79
CA ALA A 361 16.96 30.41 13.85
C ALA A 361 15.92 30.00 14.90
N ALA A 362 15.00 29.06 14.58
CA ALA A 362 13.96 28.59 15.48
C ALA A 362 14.55 28.08 16.81
N GLY A 363 14.40 28.93 17.83
CA GLY A 363 15.16 28.90 19.08
C GLY A 363 14.32 28.46 20.26
N GLU A 364 14.22 27.15 20.46
CA GLU A 364 13.96 26.49 21.75
C GLU A 364 14.75 25.17 21.75
N MET A 365 16.09 25.25 21.62
CA MET A 365 16.94 24.09 21.34
C MET A 365 16.78 22.94 22.36
N GLU A 366 16.55 23.25 23.63
CA GLU A 366 16.44 22.25 24.69
C GLU A 366 15.12 21.48 24.61
N LEU A 367 13.98 22.19 24.55
CA LEU A 367 12.64 21.58 24.44
C LEU A 367 12.46 20.79 23.14
N LEU A 368 12.92 21.37 22.02
CA LEU A 368 12.90 20.68 20.73
C LEU A 368 13.85 19.46 20.72
N SER A 369 14.94 19.50 21.50
CA SER A 369 15.84 18.35 21.64
C SER A 369 15.24 17.22 22.47
N GLU A 370 14.42 17.53 23.48
CA GLU A 370 13.70 16.52 24.26
C GLU A 370 12.70 15.77 23.39
N PHE A 371 11.86 16.49 22.64
CA PHE A 371 10.94 15.87 21.69
C PHE A 371 11.69 15.09 20.59
N ALA A 372 12.77 15.67 20.04
CA ALA A 372 13.60 14.97 19.05
C ALA A 372 14.27 13.71 19.61
N ALA A 373 14.59 13.67 20.90
CA ALA A 373 15.15 12.51 21.58
C ALA A 373 14.10 11.44 21.82
N GLU A 374 12.91 11.82 22.32
CA GLU A 374 11.76 10.92 22.53
C GLU A 374 11.34 10.26 21.22
N TYR A 375 11.30 11.03 20.13
CA TYR A 375 10.89 10.55 18.80
C TYR A 375 12.07 10.21 17.90
N ARG A 376 13.29 9.99 18.44
CA ARG A 376 14.51 9.75 17.64
C ARG A 376 14.35 8.61 16.64
N ASP A 377 13.75 7.51 17.06
CA ASP A 377 13.51 6.33 16.20
C ASP A 377 12.41 6.55 15.17
N HIS A 378 11.69 7.66 15.28
CA HIS A 378 10.59 8.06 14.41
C HIS A 378 10.98 9.15 13.39
N LEU A 379 12.17 9.74 13.52
CA LEU A 379 12.64 10.84 12.70
C LEU A 379 13.86 10.41 11.85
N PRO A 380 14.10 11.02 10.68
CA PRO A 380 15.27 10.71 9.88
C PRO A 380 16.55 10.97 10.67
N SER A 381 17.46 10.00 10.65
CA SER A 381 18.73 10.09 11.36
C SER A 381 19.51 11.33 10.92
N ARG A 382 20.03 12.10 11.87
CA ARG A 382 20.79 13.35 11.69
C ARG A 382 19.97 14.56 11.24
N HIS A 383 18.66 14.42 11.05
CA HIS A 383 17.75 15.50 10.67
C HIS A 383 16.64 15.73 11.72
N GLN A 384 16.75 15.12 12.90
CA GLN A 384 15.68 15.15 13.90
C GLN A 384 15.34 16.58 14.32
N THR A 385 16.37 17.38 14.63
CA THR A 385 16.20 18.76 15.06
C THR A 385 15.53 19.61 13.98
N ASP A 386 15.95 19.50 12.72
CA ASP A 386 15.41 20.32 11.63
C ASP A 386 13.95 19.96 11.30
N VAL A 387 13.59 18.67 11.41
CA VAL A 387 12.19 18.25 11.31
C VAL A 387 11.37 18.87 12.44
N VAL A 388 11.83 18.78 13.68
CA VAL A 388 11.09 19.32 14.84
C VAL A 388 10.97 20.85 14.77
N ARG A 389 12.00 21.56 14.30
CA ARG A 389 11.93 23.00 14.04
C ARG A 389 10.92 23.35 12.95
N THR A 390 10.80 22.52 11.90
CA THR A 390 9.74 22.69 10.88
C THR A 390 8.34 22.59 11.50
N PHE A 391 8.13 21.69 12.47
CA PHE A 391 6.87 21.57 13.19
C PHE A 391 6.61 22.82 14.05
N GLN A 392 7.64 23.31 14.76
CA GLN A 392 7.56 24.52 15.56
C GLN A 392 7.18 25.75 14.73
N LEU A 393 7.78 25.95 13.55
CA LEU A 393 7.42 27.06 12.66
C LEU A 393 5.96 27.00 12.21
N SER A 394 5.47 25.82 11.81
CA SER A 394 4.06 25.64 11.45
C SER A 394 3.14 25.87 12.64
N TRP A 395 3.52 25.42 13.84
CA TRP A 395 2.80 25.66 15.08
C TRP A 395 2.71 27.15 15.41
N ASP A 396 3.81 27.90 15.31
CA ASP A 396 3.86 29.32 15.62
C ASP A 396 3.11 30.19 14.60
N ALA A 397 3.02 29.74 13.34
CA ALA A 397 2.18 30.39 12.35
C ALA A 397 0.68 30.13 12.55
N ALA A 398 0.30 29.07 13.27
CA ALA A 398 -1.10 28.81 13.55
C ALA A 398 -1.68 29.88 14.49
N PRO A 399 -2.88 30.42 14.22
CA PRO A 399 -3.52 31.37 15.12
C PRO A 399 -3.84 30.69 16.46
N GLU A 400 -4.02 31.49 17.51
CA GLU A 400 -4.27 30.96 18.86
C GLU A 400 -5.45 29.97 18.92
N ALA A 401 -6.55 30.27 18.22
CA ALA A 401 -7.68 29.35 18.11
C ALA A 401 -7.30 28.02 17.43
N GLY A 402 -6.41 28.05 16.43
CA GLY A 402 -5.88 26.85 15.79
C GLY A 402 -4.97 26.05 16.71
N ARG A 403 -4.08 26.72 17.45
CA ARG A 403 -3.25 26.07 18.48
C ARG A 403 -4.13 25.43 19.55
N ALA A 404 -5.16 26.12 20.03
CA ALA A 404 -6.11 25.57 21.01
C ALA A 404 -6.78 24.27 20.51
N VAL A 405 -7.17 24.21 19.23
CA VAL A 405 -7.67 22.97 18.62
C VAL A 405 -6.61 21.87 18.65
N LEU A 406 -5.37 22.15 18.23
CA LEU A 406 -4.29 21.15 18.26
C LEU A 406 -3.97 20.68 19.69
N ARG A 407 -3.97 21.59 20.67
CA ARG A 407 -3.81 21.25 22.08
C ARG A 407 -4.88 20.27 22.54
N ALA A 408 -6.14 20.51 22.20
CA ALA A 408 -7.25 19.59 22.51
C ALA A 408 -7.07 18.24 21.82
N MET A 409 -6.75 18.24 20.51
CA MET A 409 -6.52 17.01 19.76
C MET A 409 -5.32 16.20 20.31
N GLY A 410 -4.28 16.86 20.84
CA GLY A 410 -3.11 16.20 21.43
C GLY A 410 -3.43 15.36 22.69
N GLU A 411 -4.51 15.68 23.40
CA GLU A 411 -5.00 14.94 24.57
C GLU A 411 -5.99 13.83 24.21
N LEU A 412 -6.43 13.78 22.95
CA LEU A 412 -7.39 12.79 22.46
C LEU A 412 -6.69 11.66 21.72
N ALA A 413 -7.41 10.56 21.51
CA ALA A 413 -6.95 9.49 20.64
C ALA A 413 -6.71 10.03 19.22
N PRO A 414 -5.72 9.49 18.47
CA PRO A 414 -5.37 9.94 17.12
C PRO A 414 -6.39 9.50 16.06
N ALA A 415 -7.64 9.91 16.23
CA ALA A 415 -8.79 9.61 15.40
C ALA A 415 -9.49 10.92 14.97
N PRO A 416 -10.38 10.89 13.96
CA PRO A 416 -11.19 12.06 13.64
C PRO A 416 -11.95 12.55 14.86
N VAL A 417 -11.75 13.83 15.22
CA VAL A 417 -12.34 14.39 16.44
C VAL A 417 -13.67 15.08 16.09
N PRO A 418 -14.80 14.65 16.66
CA PRO A 418 -16.09 15.28 16.40
C PRO A 418 -16.07 16.78 16.70
N ARG A 419 -16.49 17.62 15.75
CA ARG A 419 -16.58 19.07 15.94
C ARG A 419 -17.37 19.48 17.20
N PRO A 420 -18.50 18.83 17.56
CA PRO A 420 -19.22 19.15 18.80
C PRO A 420 -18.37 18.93 20.06
N LEU A 421 -17.51 17.90 20.07
CA LEU A 421 -16.60 17.65 21.19
C LEU A 421 -15.57 18.78 21.30
N LEU A 422 -14.95 19.18 20.18
CA LEU A 422 -14.01 20.31 20.18
C LEU A 422 -14.66 21.62 20.66
N ARG A 423 -15.90 21.88 20.26
CA ARG A 423 -16.63 23.06 20.75
C ARG A 423 -16.77 23.04 22.26
N LYS A 424 -17.16 21.91 22.85
CA LYS A 424 -17.28 21.79 24.31
C LYS A 424 -15.93 21.98 25.00
N VAL A 425 -14.88 21.30 24.53
CA VAL A 425 -13.53 21.38 25.13
C VAL A 425 -12.96 22.80 25.10
N LEU A 426 -13.26 23.54 24.04
CA LEU A 426 -12.77 24.89 23.81
C LEU A 426 -13.74 25.99 24.24
N ASP A 427 -14.88 25.62 24.83
CA ASP A 427 -15.98 26.53 25.19
C ASP A 427 -16.41 27.47 24.04
N LEU A 428 -16.49 26.90 22.83
CA LEU A 428 -16.86 27.64 21.62
C LEU A 428 -18.36 27.53 21.35
N PRO A 429 -19.05 28.66 21.07
CA PRO A 429 -20.46 28.62 20.71
C PRO A 429 -20.68 27.90 19.37
N ALA A 430 -21.92 27.47 19.15
CA ALA A 430 -22.33 27.06 17.81
C ALA A 430 -22.29 28.27 16.87
N GLY A 431 -21.54 28.16 15.78
CA GLY A 431 -21.40 29.21 14.77
C GLY A 431 -21.84 28.73 13.40
N THR A 432 -22.12 29.68 12.50
CA THR A 432 -22.40 29.40 11.08
C THR A 432 -21.59 30.34 10.18
N GLY A 433 -21.20 29.83 9.01
CA GLY A 433 -20.49 30.59 7.99
C GLY A 433 -19.19 31.22 8.51
N MET A 434 -18.90 32.45 8.08
CA MET A 434 -17.65 33.15 8.42
C MET A 434 -17.50 33.50 9.91
N ARG A 435 -18.58 33.46 10.70
CA ARG A 435 -18.52 33.74 12.14
C ARG A 435 -18.17 32.51 12.97
N ASP A 436 -18.14 31.33 12.37
CA ASP A 436 -17.79 30.10 13.06
C ASP A 436 -16.28 30.05 13.37
N GLU A 437 -15.95 30.29 14.63
CA GLU A 437 -14.57 30.32 15.13
C GLU A 437 -13.84 28.99 14.94
N LEU A 438 -14.52 27.87 15.23
CA LEU A 438 -13.94 26.53 15.03
C LEU A 438 -13.68 26.28 13.54
N ALA A 439 -14.63 26.63 12.66
CA ALA A 439 -14.43 26.44 11.22
C ALA A 439 -13.24 27.26 10.69
N ARG A 440 -13.11 28.53 11.11
CA ARG A 440 -11.95 29.36 10.74
C ARG A 440 -10.64 28.80 11.27
N ALA A 441 -10.61 28.35 12.53
CA ALA A 441 -9.43 27.72 13.11
C ALA A 441 -9.03 26.47 12.30
N LEU A 442 -9.99 25.62 11.94
CA LEU A 442 -9.75 24.44 11.12
C LEU A 442 -9.27 24.80 9.70
N ASP A 443 -9.85 25.82 9.06
CA ASP A 443 -9.41 26.27 7.73
C ASP A 443 -7.95 26.74 7.74
N GLU A 444 -7.53 27.46 8.78
CA GLU A 444 -6.15 27.91 8.94
C GLU A 444 -5.19 26.73 9.19
N LEU A 445 -5.57 25.76 10.03
CA LEU A 445 -4.79 24.54 10.26
C LEU A 445 -4.66 23.67 9.00
N VAL A 446 -5.72 23.58 8.19
CA VAL A 446 -5.71 22.88 6.89
C VAL A 446 -4.75 23.57 5.92
N ARG A 447 -4.75 24.91 5.86
CA ARG A 447 -3.81 25.67 5.01
C ARG A 447 -2.35 25.45 5.41
N LEU A 448 -2.08 25.28 6.71
CA LEU A 448 -0.77 24.95 7.25
C LEU A 448 -0.40 23.47 7.15
N SER A 449 -1.30 22.61 6.63
CA SER A 449 -1.12 21.15 6.58
C SER A 449 -0.92 20.49 7.96
N LEU A 450 -1.40 21.15 9.02
CA LEU A 450 -1.36 20.61 10.39
C LEU A 450 -2.52 19.66 10.68
N VAL A 451 -3.64 19.85 9.97
CA VAL A 451 -4.86 19.06 10.10
C VAL A 451 -5.42 18.78 8.70
N GLU A 452 -6.00 17.59 8.54
CA GLU A 452 -6.87 17.23 7.42
C GLU A 452 -8.30 17.08 7.90
N LEU A 453 -9.28 17.14 6.99
CA LEU A 453 -10.69 16.90 7.33
C LEU A 453 -11.14 15.58 6.73
N ASP A 454 -11.80 14.75 7.55
CA ASP A 454 -12.44 13.53 7.05
C ASP A 454 -13.69 13.82 6.21
N LYS A 455 -14.37 12.77 5.75
CA LYS A 455 -15.60 12.87 4.95
C LYS A 455 -16.74 13.63 5.66
N ASP A 456 -16.77 13.57 6.98
CA ASP A 456 -17.76 14.21 7.86
C ASP A 456 -17.27 15.59 8.32
N LYS A 457 -16.17 16.06 7.73
CA LYS A 457 -15.47 17.31 8.01
C LYS A 457 -14.88 17.40 9.41
N ASN A 458 -14.71 16.28 10.12
CA ASN A 458 -14.03 16.24 11.40
C ASN A 458 -12.51 16.34 11.19
N PRO A 459 -11.80 17.11 12.03
CA PRO A 459 -10.35 17.22 11.95
C PRO A 459 -9.64 15.92 12.33
N VAL A 460 -8.59 15.62 11.57
CA VAL A 460 -7.64 14.53 11.75
C VAL A 460 -6.24 15.13 11.68
N ALA A 461 -5.34 14.76 12.58
CA ALA A 461 -3.95 15.17 12.51
C ALA A 461 -3.03 13.95 12.61
N HIS A 462 -1.85 14.04 11.99
CA HIS A 462 -0.87 12.97 12.05
C HIS A 462 -0.37 12.78 13.49
N ARG A 463 -0.11 11.53 13.92
CA ARG A 463 0.33 11.19 15.29
C ARG A 463 1.56 11.97 15.77
N LEU A 464 2.52 12.26 14.87
CA LEU A 464 3.68 13.11 15.21
C LEU A 464 3.29 14.57 15.48
N ILE A 465 2.29 15.12 14.78
CA ILE A 465 1.78 16.46 15.04
C ILE A 465 1.04 16.49 16.39
N LEU A 466 0.24 15.46 16.68
CA LEU A 466 -0.42 15.31 17.97
C LEU A 466 0.56 15.10 19.13
N GLY A 467 1.61 14.30 18.92
CA GLY A 467 2.70 14.14 19.87
C GLY A 467 3.41 15.48 20.14
N PHE A 468 3.67 16.26 19.09
CA PHE A 468 4.24 17.59 19.22
C PHE A 468 3.31 18.54 19.98
N ALA A 469 2.01 18.52 19.69
CA ALA A 469 1.01 19.33 20.42
C ALA A 469 0.93 18.94 21.91
N ARG A 470 1.02 17.64 22.23
CA ARG A 470 1.07 17.14 23.61
C ARG A 470 2.35 17.57 24.33
N HIS A 471 3.49 17.52 23.65
CA HIS A 471 4.73 18.07 24.17
C HIS A 471 4.58 19.58 24.47
N ARG A 472 4.02 20.35 23.52
CA ARG A 472 3.69 21.78 23.77
C ARG A 472 2.73 21.98 24.94
N ASN A 473 1.76 21.09 25.15
CA ASN A 473 0.87 21.19 26.32
C ASN A 473 1.61 21.06 27.65
N ALA A 474 2.55 20.12 27.73
CA ALA A 474 3.37 19.92 28.92
C ALA A 474 4.30 21.11 29.17
N VAL A 475 4.97 21.59 28.13
CA VAL A 475 5.92 22.71 28.18
C VAL A 475 5.22 24.03 28.52
N ASP A 476 4.09 24.32 27.87
CA ASP A 476 3.39 25.60 28.02
C ASP A 476 2.47 25.62 29.27
N GLY A 477 2.34 24.50 30.00
CA GLY A 477 1.38 24.38 31.11
C GLY A 477 -0.08 24.59 30.68
N ALA A 478 -0.40 24.29 29.42
CA ALA A 478 -1.65 24.67 28.77
C ALA A 478 -2.50 23.46 28.33
N SER A 479 -2.32 22.30 28.97
CA SER A 479 -3.07 21.08 28.66
C SER A 479 -4.57 21.26 28.90
N PRO A 480 -5.44 20.99 27.91
CA PRO A 480 -6.89 20.97 28.07
C PRO A 480 -7.41 19.61 28.57
N PHE A 481 -6.56 18.72 29.11
CA PHE A 481 -6.92 17.34 29.45
C PHE A 481 -8.19 17.22 30.30
N GLU A 482 -8.29 17.97 31.39
CA GLU A 482 -9.48 17.96 32.26
C GLU A 482 -10.76 18.38 31.52
N ARG A 483 -10.67 19.35 30.60
CA ARG A 483 -11.81 19.76 29.76
C ARG A 483 -12.18 18.68 28.75
N CYS A 484 -11.20 17.97 28.19
CA CYS A 484 -11.44 16.81 27.33
C CYS A 484 -12.21 15.71 28.09
N VAL A 485 -11.75 15.36 29.30
CA VAL A 485 -12.40 14.34 30.14
C VAL A 485 -13.83 14.74 30.46
N ALA A 486 -14.06 15.96 30.96
CA ALA A 486 -15.40 16.44 31.29
C ALA A 486 -16.35 16.42 30.09
N ALA A 487 -15.89 16.86 28.91
CA ALA A 487 -16.72 16.90 27.71
C ALA A 487 -17.06 15.49 27.17
N ILE A 488 -16.17 14.51 27.33
CA ILE A 488 -16.40 13.11 26.96
C ILE A 488 -17.42 12.48 27.91
N LEU A 489 -17.24 12.63 29.23
CA LEU A 489 -18.16 12.06 30.23
C LEU A 489 -19.58 12.58 30.04
N GLU A 490 -19.75 13.89 29.87
CA GLU A 490 -21.05 14.49 29.58
C GLU A 490 -21.64 14.00 28.24
N GLY A 491 -20.80 13.71 27.26
CA GLY A 491 -21.21 13.11 25.99
C GLY A 491 -21.73 11.69 26.15
N MET A 492 -21.09 10.90 27.01
CA MET A 492 -21.49 9.52 27.32
C MET A 492 -22.82 9.47 28.08
N GLU A 493 -23.02 10.36 29.06
CA GLU A 493 -24.28 10.46 29.83
C GLU A 493 -25.50 10.82 28.98
N ARG A 494 -25.31 11.59 27.90
CA ARG A 494 -26.40 11.93 26.96
C ARG A 494 -26.74 10.78 25.99
N ALA A 495 -25.86 9.79 25.86
CA ALA A 495 -26.01 8.66 24.95
C ALA A 495 -26.53 7.39 25.64
N SER A 496 -26.39 7.30 26.96
CA SER A 496 -27.07 6.34 27.84
C SER A 496 -28.51 6.75 28.11
#